data_AF-W9R4B8-F1
#
_entry.id   AF-W9R4B8-F1
#
_cell.length_a   1.000
_cell.length_b   1.000
_cell.length_c   1.000
_cell.angle_alpha   90.00
_cell.angle_beta   90.00
_cell.angle_gamma   90.00
#
_symmetry.space_group_name_H-M   'P 1'
#
loop_
_entity.id
_entity.type
_entity.pdbx_description
1 polymer ?
#
loop_
_entity_poly.entity_id
_entity_poly.type
_entity_poly.pdbx_seq_one_letter_code
_entity_poly.pdbx_strand_id
1 'polypeptide(L)'
;MIRNPSSFGHNSFSSSKQKSKTPCGRKVSIKKGPWTPEEDEVLATYIKRHGEGHWRTLPEHAGLLRCGKSCRLRWVNYLHPSIKRGPIAPDEEDLILRLHRLLGNRWSLIAGRIPGRTDNEIKNYWNRS
;
A
#
# COMPACT_ATOMS: atom_id res chain seq x y z
N MET A 1 72.03 -22.30 -5.71
CA MET A 1 71.09 -23.42 -5.90
C MET A 1 69.83 -23.12 -5.10
N ILE A 2 68.59 -23.28 -5.52
CA ILE A 2 67.89 -23.61 -6.76
C ILE A 2 66.49 -23.01 -6.55
N ARG A 3 65.89 -22.43 -7.60
CA ARG A 3 64.47 -22.05 -7.63
C ARG A 3 63.61 -23.29 -7.36
N ASN A 4 62.49 -23.14 -6.66
CA ASN A 4 61.32 -23.92 -7.04
C ASN A 4 60.02 -23.09 -6.98
N PRO A 5 59.40 -22.82 -8.14
CA PRO A 5 58.06 -22.27 -8.27
C PRO A 5 57.05 -23.41 -8.49
N SER A 6 55.84 -23.28 -7.95
CA SER A 6 54.61 -23.98 -8.38
C SER A 6 53.46 -23.36 -7.56
N SER A 7 52.71 -22.38 -8.05
CA SER A 7 51.71 -22.40 -9.14
C SER A 7 50.41 -23.12 -8.77
N PHE A 8 49.31 -22.40 -9.02
CA PHE A 8 47.90 -22.83 -9.15
C PHE A 8 47.17 -23.18 -7.83
N GLY A 9 45.98 -22.67 -7.53
CA GLY A 9 45.07 -21.82 -8.29
C GLY A 9 43.94 -21.32 -7.39
N HIS A 10 43.38 -20.18 -7.77
CA HIS A 10 42.18 -19.60 -7.18
C HIS A 10 40.96 -20.48 -7.49
N ASN A 11 40.07 -20.69 -6.52
CA ASN A 11 38.63 -20.64 -6.79
C ASN A 11 37.80 -20.49 -5.50
N SER A 12 37.60 -19.25 -5.08
CA SER A 12 36.55 -18.88 -4.14
C SER A 12 35.22 -18.88 -4.89
N PHE A 13 34.43 -19.94 -4.76
CA PHE A 13 33.06 -19.99 -5.27
C PHE A 13 32.17 -19.01 -4.47
N SER A 14 32.19 -17.74 -4.86
CA SER A 14 31.17 -16.77 -4.46
C SER A 14 29.97 -16.94 -5.38
N SER A 15 28.94 -17.60 -4.86
CA SER A 15 27.66 -17.81 -5.54
C SER A 15 26.93 -16.46 -5.68
N SER A 16 27.23 -15.72 -6.75
CA SER A 16 26.49 -14.52 -7.13
C SER A 16 25.10 -14.94 -7.62
N LYS A 17 24.06 -14.61 -6.84
CA LYS A 17 22.66 -14.73 -7.25
C LYS A 17 22.42 -13.82 -8.46
N GLN A 18 22.49 -14.39 -9.67
CA GLN A 18 22.06 -13.73 -10.88
C GLN A 18 20.55 -13.47 -10.79
N LYS A 19 20.16 -12.19 -10.64
CA LYS A 19 18.78 -11.77 -10.88
C LYS A 19 18.52 -11.92 -12.37
N SER A 20 17.81 -12.97 -12.75
CA SER A 20 17.23 -13.11 -14.08
C SER A 20 16.27 -11.95 -14.33
N LYS A 21 16.71 -10.95 -15.10
CA LYS A 21 15.80 -9.98 -15.71
C LYS A 21 15.23 -10.66 -16.95
N THR A 22 14.03 -11.23 -16.82
CA THR A 22 13.22 -11.58 -17.99
C THR A 22 12.86 -10.28 -18.73
N PRO A 23 13.29 -10.07 -19.99
CA PRO A 23 12.91 -8.91 -20.76
C PRO A 23 11.75 -9.32 -21.67
N CYS A 24 10.51 -9.05 -21.26
CA CYS A 24 9.37 -9.09 -22.18
C CYS A 24 8.23 -8.19 -21.71
N GLY A 25 7.80 -7.28 -22.60
CA GLY A 25 6.42 -6.81 -22.67
C GLY A 25 6.10 -5.47 -22.02
N ARG A 26 6.21 -4.40 -22.82
CA ARG A 26 5.65 -3.04 -22.63
C ARG A 26 5.98 -2.36 -21.28
N LYS A 27 6.72 -1.25 -21.34
CA LYS A 27 6.75 -0.24 -20.26
C LYS A 27 5.37 0.42 -20.16
N VAL A 28 4.35 -0.32 -19.71
CA VAL A 28 3.04 0.26 -19.43
C VAL A 28 3.24 1.17 -18.22
N SER A 29 3.09 2.47 -18.44
CA SER A 29 3.23 3.45 -17.39
C SER A 29 2.13 3.22 -16.35
N ILE A 30 2.53 3.11 -15.08
CA ILE A 30 1.59 3.04 -13.95
C ILE A 30 0.83 4.36 -13.90
N LYS A 31 -0.51 4.31 -13.91
CA LYS A 31 -1.38 5.49 -13.82
C LYS A 31 -1.22 6.16 -12.46
N LYS A 32 -1.07 7.49 -12.49
CA LYS A 32 -1.11 8.38 -11.33
C LYS A 32 -2.29 9.32 -11.52
N GLY A 33 -3.08 9.56 -10.47
CA GLY A 33 -4.27 10.40 -10.55
C GLY A 33 -5.50 9.80 -9.86
N PRO A 34 -6.67 10.44 -10.02
CA PRO A 34 -7.92 9.98 -9.42
C PRO A 34 -8.27 8.58 -9.90
N TRP A 35 -8.94 7.81 -9.05
CA TRP A 35 -9.49 6.49 -9.38
C TRP A 35 -10.81 6.66 -10.11
N THR A 36 -11.00 5.89 -11.18
CA THR A 36 -12.29 5.86 -11.89
C THR A 36 -13.22 4.79 -11.28
N PRO A 37 -14.55 4.91 -11.48
CA PRO A 37 -15.50 3.90 -10.99
C PRO A 37 -15.21 2.49 -11.54
N GLU A 38 -14.72 2.39 -12.78
CA GLU A 38 -14.36 1.10 -13.39
C GLU A 38 -13.14 0.49 -12.70
N GLU A 39 -12.13 1.30 -12.37
CA GLU A 39 -10.98 0.82 -11.61
C GLU A 39 -11.39 0.37 -10.19
N ASP A 40 -12.32 1.07 -9.56
CA ASP A 40 -12.86 0.72 -8.25
C ASP A 40 -13.62 -0.61 -8.28
N GLU A 41 -14.46 -0.83 -9.30
CA GLU A 41 -15.21 -2.08 -9.48
C GLU A 41 -14.26 -3.27 -9.69
N VAL A 42 -13.24 -3.11 -10.53
CA VAL A 42 -12.23 -4.14 -10.75
C VAL A 42 -11.49 -4.47 -9.45
N LEU A 43 -11.07 -3.45 -8.69
CA LEU A 43 -10.39 -3.63 -7.41
C LEU A 43 -11.29 -4.36 -6.40
N ALA A 44 -12.53 -3.91 -6.23
CA ALA A 44 -13.47 -4.47 -5.27
C ALA A 44 -13.85 -5.91 -5.64
N THR A 45 -14.10 -6.20 -6.92
CA THR A 45 -14.44 -7.54 -7.41
C THR A 45 -13.29 -8.51 -7.22
N TYR A 46 -12.06 -8.09 -7.53
CA TYR A 46 -10.88 -8.92 -7.33
C TYR A 46 -10.69 -9.26 -5.85
N ILE A 47 -10.79 -8.27 -4.95
CA ILE A 47 -10.65 -8.48 -3.50
C ILE A 47 -11.77 -9.37 -2.96
N LYS A 48 -13.01 -9.19 -3.41
CA LYS A 48 -14.13 -10.05 -3.03
C LYS A 48 -13.89 -11.52 -3.39
N ARG A 49 -13.22 -11.78 -4.52
CA ARG A 49 -12.93 -13.13 -5.02
C ARG A 49 -11.69 -13.77 -4.39
N HIS A 50 -10.64 -12.98 -4.13
CA HIS A 50 -9.32 -13.48 -3.74
C HIS A 50 -8.91 -13.14 -2.30
N GLY A 51 -9.74 -12.38 -1.59
CA GLY A 51 -9.43 -11.85 -0.27
C GLY A 51 -8.59 -10.57 -0.31
N GLU A 52 -8.49 -9.93 0.86
CA GLU A 52 -7.68 -8.73 1.03
C GLU A 52 -6.19 -9.05 1.16
N GLY A 53 -5.34 -8.17 0.65
CA GLY A 53 -3.89 -8.31 0.76
C GLY A 53 -3.20 -8.51 -0.58
N HIS A 54 -2.02 -9.13 -0.55
CA HIS A 54 -1.18 -9.35 -1.73
C HIS A 54 -0.97 -8.08 -2.57
N TRP A 55 -0.97 -6.91 -1.94
CA TRP A 55 -1.03 -5.61 -2.61
C TRP A 55 0.07 -5.44 -3.67
N ARG A 56 1.23 -6.07 -3.49
CA ARG A 56 2.34 -5.99 -4.45
C ARG A 56 2.00 -6.62 -5.81
N THR A 57 1.30 -7.74 -5.83
CA THR A 57 0.98 -8.53 -7.04
C THR A 57 -0.47 -8.36 -7.48
N LEU A 58 -1.36 -7.95 -6.57
CA LEU A 58 -2.78 -7.73 -6.82
C LEU A 58 -3.06 -6.90 -8.10
N PRO A 59 -2.39 -5.75 -8.35
CA PRO A 59 -2.74 -4.93 -9.51
C PRO A 59 -2.51 -5.65 -10.84
N GLU A 60 -1.41 -6.41 -10.93
CA GLU A 60 -1.07 -7.19 -12.12
C GLU A 60 -2.12 -8.29 -12.37
N HIS A 61 -2.48 -9.03 -11.32
CA HIS A 61 -3.47 -10.10 -11.41
C HIS A 61 -4.90 -9.58 -11.66
N ALA A 62 -5.22 -8.39 -11.16
CA ALA A 62 -6.51 -7.74 -11.37
C ALA A 62 -6.61 -7.01 -12.73
N GLY A 63 -5.52 -6.95 -13.51
CA GLY A 63 -5.47 -6.18 -14.75
C GLY A 63 -5.51 -4.65 -14.55
N LEU A 64 -5.16 -4.17 -13.35
CA LEU A 64 -5.13 -2.75 -13.01
C LEU A 64 -3.77 -2.12 -13.34
N LEU A 65 -3.80 -0.98 -14.02
CA LEU A 65 -2.62 -0.16 -14.28
C LEU A 65 -2.26 0.75 -13.10
N ARG A 66 -2.28 0.19 -11.88
CA ARG A 66 -2.03 0.88 -10.61
C ARG A 66 -0.91 0.18 -9.83
N CYS A 67 -0.24 0.91 -8.94
CA CYS A 67 0.71 0.29 -8.03
C CYS A 67 0.01 -0.27 -6.80
N GLY A 68 0.61 -1.28 -6.17
CA GLY A 68 0.04 -1.92 -4.99
C GLY A 68 -0.28 -0.99 -3.83
N LYS A 69 0.59 -0.01 -3.59
CA LYS A 69 0.35 1.03 -2.58
C LYS A 69 -0.93 1.82 -2.88
N SER A 70 -1.16 2.16 -4.15
CA SER A 70 -2.36 2.88 -4.56
C SER A 70 -3.61 2.04 -4.37
N CYS A 71 -3.58 0.75 -4.76
CA CYS A 71 -4.70 -0.16 -4.55
C CYS A 71 -5.04 -0.33 -3.07
N ARG A 72 -4.03 -0.55 -2.21
CA ARG A 72 -4.24 -0.64 -0.76
C ARG A 72 -4.88 0.63 -0.22
N LEU A 73 -4.32 1.79 -0.55
CA LEU A 73 -4.84 3.09 -0.07
C LEU A 73 -6.26 3.35 -0.57
N ARG A 74 -6.58 2.97 -1.81
CA ARG A 74 -7.94 3.12 -2.34
C ARG A 74 -8.92 2.23 -1.57
N TRP A 75 -8.55 0.96 -1.35
CA TRP A 75 -9.36 0.02 -0.61
C TRP A 75 -9.66 0.52 0.82
N VAL A 76 -8.62 0.74 1.62
CA VAL A 76 -8.77 1.05 3.05
C VAL A 76 -9.36 2.43 3.34
N ASN A 77 -9.29 3.38 2.39
CA ASN A 77 -9.83 4.73 2.60
C ASN A 77 -11.17 4.98 1.90
N TYR A 78 -11.54 4.19 0.89
CA TYR A 78 -12.70 4.51 0.06
C TYR A 78 -13.59 3.34 -0.32
N LEU A 79 -13.12 2.09 -0.40
CA LEU A 79 -13.93 0.99 -0.93
C LEU A 79 -14.32 -0.05 0.11
N HIS A 80 -13.55 -0.17 1.20
CA HIS A 80 -13.83 -1.16 2.22
C HIS A 80 -15.25 -0.96 2.83
N PRO A 81 -16.04 -2.03 2.97
CA PRO A 81 -17.45 -1.93 3.37
C PRO A 81 -17.66 -1.40 4.79
N SER A 82 -16.65 -1.52 5.67
CA SER A 82 -16.77 -0.99 7.04
C SER A 82 -16.64 0.54 7.13
N ILE A 83 -16.35 1.23 6.03
CA ILE A 83 -16.15 2.69 6.05
C ILE A 83 -17.52 3.38 6.07
N LYS A 84 -17.74 4.22 7.10
CA LYS A 84 -18.94 5.04 7.24
C LYS A 84 -18.93 6.14 6.20
N ARG A 85 -20.08 6.37 5.55
CA ARG A 85 -20.24 7.43 4.54
C ARG A 85 -20.94 8.64 5.14
N GLY A 86 -20.52 9.83 4.72
CA GLY A 86 -21.11 11.09 5.16
C GLY A 86 -20.20 11.90 6.10
N PRO A 87 -20.68 13.08 6.56
CA PRO A 87 -19.92 14.00 7.40
C PRO A 87 -19.57 13.37 8.75
N ILE A 88 -18.54 13.91 9.40
CA ILE A 88 -18.23 13.59 10.80
C ILE A 88 -19.41 14.06 11.67
N ALA A 89 -19.94 13.16 12.48
CA ALA A 89 -21.05 13.44 13.38
C ALA A 89 -20.57 14.18 14.64
N PRO A 90 -21.44 14.93 15.35
CA PRO A 90 -21.02 15.73 16.52
C PRO A 90 -20.38 14.91 17.65
N ASP A 91 -20.83 13.67 17.84
CA ASP A 91 -20.25 12.72 18.80
C ASP A 91 -18.86 12.24 18.37
N GLU A 92 -18.68 11.98 17.08
CA GLU A 92 -17.37 11.66 16.49
C GLU A 92 -16.42 12.85 16.62
N GLU A 93 -16.89 14.08 16.41
CA GLU A 93 -16.13 15.32 16.57
C GLU A 93 -15.64 15.53 18.01
N ASP A 94 -16.51 15.43 19.01
CA ASP A 94 -16.12 15.51 20.43
C ASP A 94 -15.07 14.44 20.79
N LEU A 95 -15.23 13.23 20.25
CA LEU A 95 -14.25 12.17 20.42
C LEU A 95 -12.91 12.48 19.73
N ILE A 96 -12.91 13.01 18.50
CA ILE A 96 -11.70 13.46 17.80
C ILE A 96 -10.97 14.53 18.61
N LEU A 97 -11.68 15.54 19.10
CA LEU A 97 -11.11 16.64 19.89
C LEU A 97 -10.45 16.13 21.17
N ARG A 98 -11.13 15.27 21.94
CA ARG A 98 -10.57 14.68 23.17
C ARG A 98 -9.35 13.81 22.88
N LEU A 99 -9.43 12.95 21.87
CA LEU A 99 -8.33 12.06 21.51
C LEU A 99 -7.13 12.83 20.94
N HIS A 100 -7.36 13.89 20.18
CA HIS A 100 -6.29 14.75 19.68
C HIS A 100 -5.57 15.48 20.81
N ARG A 101 -6.30 16.03 21.80
CA ARG A 101 -5.68 16.62 23.00
C ARG A 101 -4.75 15.65 23.74
N LEU A 102 -5.12 14.36 23.77
CA LEU A 102 -4.34 13.32 24.45
C LEU A 102 -3.20 12.74 23.59
N LEU A 103 -3.41 12.61 22.27
CA LEU A 103 -2.54 11.84 21.39
C LEU A 103 -1.80 12.69 20.34
N GLY A 104 -2.16 13.95 20.19
CA GLY A 104 -1.72 14.81 19.09
C GLY A 104 -2.11 14.25 17.72
N ASN A 105 -1.24 14.46 16.72
CA ASN A 105 -1.47 14.09 15.32
C ASN A 105 -1.30 12.59 15.02
N ARG A 106 -1.58 11.71 15.99
CA ARG A 106 -1.51 10.24 15.83
C ARG A 106 -2.80 9.70 15.19
N TRP A 107 -3.11 10.14 13.98
CA TRP A 107 -4.38 9.90 13.29
C TRP A 107 -4.79 8.43 13.22
N SER A 108 -3.86 7.52 12.94
CA SER A 108 -4.16 6.08 12.88
C SER A 108 -4.56 5.50 14.24
N LEU A 109 -4.03 6.03 15.36
CA LEU A 109 -4.48 5.64 16.71
C LEU A 109 -5.86 6.21 17.03
N ILE A 110 -6.12 7.46 16.62
CA ILE A 110 -7.42 8.11 16.82
C ILE A 110 -8.50 7.35 16.04
N ALA A 111 -8.27 7.07 14.74
CA ALA A 111 -9.17 6.31 13.88
C ALA A 111 -9.48 4.91 14.44
N GLY A 112 -8.50 4.25 15.05
CA GLY A 112 -8.71 2.97 15.72
C GLY A 112 -9.71 3.01 16.89
N ARG A 113 -10.12 4.19 17.35
CA ARG A 113 -11.13 4.39 18.41
C ARG A 113 -12.46 4.92 17.89
N ILE A 114 -12.59 5.19 16.59
CA ILE A 114 -13.80 5.73 15.97
C ILE A 114 -14.27 4.75 14.90
N PRO A 115 -15.20 3.83 15.23
CA PRO A 115 -15.63 2.78 14.32
C PRO A 115 -16.07 3.32 12.96
N GLY A 116 -15.52 2.73 11.91
CA GLY A 116 -15.85 3.07 10.52
C GLY A 116 -15.24 4.38 10.00
N ARG A 117 -14.43 5.09 10.79
CA ARG A 117 -13.66 6.25 10.32
C ARG A 117 -12.21 5.89 10.05
N THR A 118 -11.67 6.49 9.00
CA THR A 118 -10.29 6.31 8.57
C THR A 118 -9.40 7.43 9.13
N ASP A 119 -8.10 7.15 9.24
CA ASP A 119 -7.11 8.13 9.65
C ASP A 119 -7.03 9.31 8.67
N ASN A 120 -7.24 9.04 7.38
CA ASN A 120 -7.33 10.07 6.36
C ASN A 120 -8.54 10.99 6.55
N GLU A 121 -9.73 10.45 6.86
CA GLU A 121 -10.92 11.25 7.16
C GLU A 121 -10.69 12.16 8.37
N ILE A 122 -10.17 11.62 9.47
CA ILE A 122 -9.95 12.39 10.71
C ILE A 122 -8.93 13.51 10.49
N LYS A 123 -7.81 13.21 9.83
CA LYS A 123 -6.81 14.21 9.45
C LYS A 123 -7.42 15.29 8.55
N ASN A 124 -8.26 14.90 7.58
CA ASN A 124 -8.90 15.85 6.66
C ASN A 124 -9.93 16.72 7.38
N TYR A 125 -10.69 16.16 8.31
CA TYR A 125 -11.59 16.92 9.16
C TYR A 125 -10.79 17.96 9.96
N TRP A 126 -9.75 17.55 10.69
CA TRP A 126 -8.91 18.46 11.47
C TRP A 126 -8.28 19.59 10.65
N ASN A 127 -7.78 19.31 9.45
CA ASN A 127 -7.14 20.33 8.61
C ASN A 127 -8.12 21.30 7.95
N ARG A 128 -9.43 21.00 7.98
CA ARG A 128 -10.49 21.88 7.44
C ARG A 128 -11.20 22.67 8.54
N SER A 129 -11.09 22.22 9.79
CA SER A 129 -11.54 22.91 11.00
C SER A 129 -10.60 24.06 11.35
#